data_AF-A0AAE3J7Y6-F1
#
_entry.id   AF-A0AAE3J7Y6-F1
#
_cell.length_a   1.000
_cell.length_b   1.000
_cell.length_c   1.000
_cell.angle_alpha   90.00
_cell.angle_beta   90.00
_cell.angle_gamma   90.00
#
_symmetry.space_group_name_H-M   'P 1'
#
loop_
_entity.id
_entity.type
_entity.pdbx_description
1 polymer ?
#
loop_
_entity_poly.entity_id
_entity_poly.type
_entity_poly.pdbx_seq_one_letter_code
_entity_poly.pdbx_strand_id
1 'polypeptide(L)'
;MIVRDFLICLLQMYLLEDLEKNMLPYRRENFWGKFLIYFVVALIMLGINHLESSVFNMVMIPVTYMIVSMVVFRGNIWKKLVIVCCYYVLAIIPEFLFATLTNAYGVTGASEGFGTEIEKTLALLLMSTMTFLFIKCINQVTRKRNYLTIENKTFTVLLMLPTATIIILGCVFYSNISFEGMNRVMVPVGASLLLLTNIFIFSVFDRFVEKSEEVKKMDRLYQKSRAEIANLQYMNKVNEDNRAFLHDINKFTKTSHTVSVC
;
A
#
# COMPACT_ATOMS: atom_id res chain seq x y z
N MET A 1 -2.47 -32.99 6.94
CA MET A 1 -3.14 -32.04 6.02
C MET A 1 -3.65 -30.80 6.77
N ILE A 2 -4.68 -30.90 7.62
CA ILE A 2 -5.30 -29.73 8.30
C ILE A 2 -4.30 -28.81 9.04
N VAL A 3 -3.37 -29.38 9.83
CA VAL A 3 -2.37 -28.57 10.57
C VAL A 3 -1.42 -27.81 9.63
N ARG A 4 -1.03 -28.42 8.51
CA ARG A 4 -0.19 -27.78 7.47
C ARG A 4 -0.94 -26.63 6.82
N ASP A 5 -2.17 -26.87 6.39
CA ASP A 5 -2.98 -25.87 5.68
C ASP A 5 -3.32 -24.69 6.61
N PHE A 6 -3.51 -24.97 7.91
CA PHE A 6 -3.63 -23.96 8.95
C PHE A 6 -2.37 -23.11 9.13
N LEU A 7 -1.18 -23.74 9.17
CA LEU A 7 0.10 -23.03 9.26
C LEU A 7 0.35 -22.12 8.03
N ILE A 8 -0.05 -22.56 6.84
CA ILE A 8 0.04 -21.74 5.62
C ILE A 8 -0.90 -20.54 5.70
N CYS A 9 -2.14 -20.73 6.18
CA CYS A 9 -3.07 -19.63 6.40
C CYS A 9 -2.51 -18.62 7.42
N LEU A 10 -1.91 -19.09 8.52
CA LEU A 10 -1.25 -18.22 9.49
C LEU A 10 -0.07 -17.46 8.87
N LEU A 11 0.73 -18.11 8.01
CA LEU A 11 1.82 -17.48 7.30
C LEU A 11 1.32 -16.39 6.34
N GLN A 12 0.29 -16.66 5.55
CA GLN A 12 -0.33 -15.66 4.66
C GLN A 12 -0.82 -14.44 5.44
N MET A 13 -1.48 -14.66 6.58
CA MET A 13 -1.95 -13.59 7.45
C MET A 13 -0.81 -12.77 8.05
N TYR A 14 0.28 -13.43 8.46
CA TYR A 14 1.49 -12.77 8.93
C TYR A 14 2.16 -11.92 7.83
N LEU A 15 2.16 -12.41 6.60
CA LEU A 15 2.70 -11.70 5.43
C LEU A 15 1.88 -10.44 5.11
N LEU A 16 0.55 -10.53 5.17
CA LEU A 16 -0.34 -9.38 5.03
C LEU A 16 -0.04 -8.33 6.11
N GLU A 17 0.09 -8.76 7.37
CA GLU A 17 0.44 -7.86 8.47
C GLU A 17 1.83 -7.21 8.27
N ASP A 18 2.83 -7.95 7.80
CA ASP A 18 4.18 -7.43 7.55
C ASP A 18 4.17 -6.31 6.50
N LEU A 19 3.32 -6.40 5.48
CA LEU A 19 3.12 -5.35 4.49
C LEU A 19 2.32 -4.16 5.07
N GLU A 20 1.15 -4.43 5.66
CA GLU A 20 0.25 -3.39 6.12
C GLU A 20 0.85 -2.53 7.24
N LYS A 21 1.62 -3.11 8.17
CA LYS A 21 2.22 -2.36 9.28
C LYS A 21 3.25 -1.31 8.87
N ASN A 22 3.81 -1.43 7.66
CA ASN A 22 4.75 -0.43 7.13
C ASN A 22 4.02 0.74 6.45
N MET A 23 2.76 0.54 6.03
CA MET A 23 1.98 1.54 5.31
C MET A 23 0.85 2.16 6.15
N LEU A 24 0.30 1.43 7.14
CA LEU A 24 -0.83 1.84 7.95
C LEU A 24 -0.53 1.68 9.45
N PRO A 25 -0.95 2.64 10.30
CA PRO A 25 -0.83 2.47 11.74
C PRO A 25 -1.87 1.49 12.28
N TYR A 26 -1.51 0.77 13.34
CA TYR A 26 -2.42 -0.16 14.02
C TYR A 26 -3.61 0.56 14.66
N ARG A 27 -4.78 -0.10 14.66
CA ARG A 27 -5.99 0.41 15.34
C ARG A 27 -6.02 0.07 16.83
N ARG A 28 -5.53 -1.11 17.18
CA ARG A 28 -5.55 -1.68 18.54
C ARG A 28 -4.14 -2.16 18.86
N GLU A 29 -3.60 -1.82 20.02
CA GLU A 29 -2.23 -2.22 20.41
C GLU A 29 -2.17 -3.56 21.16
N ASN A 30 -3.30 -4.05 21.69
CA ASN A 30 -3.35 -5.31 22.44
C ASN A 30 -2.94 -6.53 21.59
N PHE A 31 -1.76 -7.09 21.91
CA PHE A 31 -1.19 -8.27 21.25
C PHE A 31 -2.12 -9.49 21.27
N TRP A 32 -2.65 -9.86 22.44
CA TRP A 32 -3.54 -11.01 22.61
C TRP A 32 -4.84 -10.90 21.80
N GLY A 33 -5.39 -9.69 21.72
CA GLY A 33 -6.59 -9.44 20.92
C GLY A 33 -6.33 -9.60 19.43
N LYS A 34 -5.17 -9.16 18.93
CA LYS A 34 -4.77 -9.37 17.53
C LYS A 34 -4.56 -10.84 17.21
N PHE A 35 -3.83 -11.54 18.08
CA PHE A 35 -3.56 -12.97 17.90
C PHE A 35 -4.86 -13.77 17.81
N LEU A 36 -5.84 -13.48 18.68
CA LEU A 36 -7.15 -14.13 18.64
C LEU A 36 -7.92 -13.84 17.34
N ILE A 37 -7.86 -12.60 16.84
CA ILE A 37 -8.48 -12.25 15.55
C ILE A 37 -7.82 -13.03 14.41
N TYR A 38 -6.49 -13.07 14.35
CA TYR A 38 -5.77 -13.82 13.31
C TYR A 38 -6.05 -15.32 13.38
N PHE A 39 -6.15 -15.88 14.59
CA PHE A 39 -6.51 -17.27 14.80
C PHE A 39 -7.92 -17.58 14.27
N VAL A 40 -8.92 -16.75 14.60
CA VAL A 40 -10.30 -16.92 14.12
C VAL A 40 -10.37 -16.80 12.61
N VAL A 41 -9.68 -15.82 12.00
CA VAL A 41 -9.68 -15.67 10.54
C VAL A 41 -8.94 -16.81 9.84
N ALA A 42 -7.86 -17.33 10.41
CA ALA A 42 -7.19 -18.50 9.88
C ALA A 42 -8.09 -19.75 9.87
N LEU A 43 -8.97 -19.90 10.86
CA LEU A 43 -9.99 -20.96 10.86
C LEU A 43 -11.04 -20.75 9.75
N ILE A 44 -11.47 -19.50 9.51
CA ILE A 44 -12.41 -19.17 8.42
C ILE A 44 -11.77 -19.47 7.06
N MET A 45 -10.51 -19.06 6.85
CA MET A 45 -9.73 -19.35 5.63
C MET A 45 -9.55 -20.85 5.41
N LEU A 46 -9.27 -21.60 6.48
CA LEU A 46 -9.17 -23.06 6.41
C LEU A 46 -10.50 -23.70 6.00
N GLY A 47 -11.61 -23.20 6.54
CA GLY A 47 -12.95 -23.64 6.14
C GLY A 47 -13.24 -23.36 4.66
N ILE A 48 -12.87 -22.18 4.16
CA ILE A 48 -13.04 -21.80 2.74
C ILE A 48 -12.19 -22.71 1.84
N ASN A 49 -10.92 -22.96 2.20
CA ASN A 49 -10.02 -23.82 1.44
C ASN A 49 -10.52 -25.27 1.36
N HIS A 50 -11.20 -25.76 2.41
CA HIS A 50 -11.72 -27.13 2.45
C HIS A 50 -13.00 -27.33 1.61
N LEU A 51 -13.62 -26.26 1.11
CA LEU A 51 -14.77 -26.35 0.20
C LEU A 51 -14.38 -26.78 -1.23
N GLU A 52 -13.08 -26.97 -1.51
CA GLU A 52 -12.48 -27.43 -2.78
C GLU A 52 -12.88 -26.65 -4.05
N SER A 53 -13.66 -25.58 -3.91
CA SER A 53 -14.10 -24.75 -5.01
C SER A 53 -13.12 -23.61 -5.26
N SER A 54 -12.40 -23.70 -6.38
CA SER A 54 -11.43 -22.68 -6.83
C SER A 54 -12.04 -21.28 -6.99
N VAL A 55 -13.28 -21.19 -7.49
CA VAL A 55 -13.98 -19.91 -7.68
C VAL A 55 -14.32 -19.25 -6.36
N PHE A 56 -14.84 -20.02 -5.40
CA PHE A 56 -15.10 -19.52 -4.05
C PHE A 56 -13.80 -19.09 -3.38
N ASN A 57 -12.72 -19.83 -3.57
CA ASN A 57 -11.44 -19.49 -2.96
C ASN A 57 -10.89 -18.15 -3.49
N MET A 58 -10.96 -17.95 -4.81
CA MET A 58 -10.50 -16.73 -5.48
C MET A 58 -11.25 -15.47 -5.01
N VAL A 59 -12.54 -15.58 -4.68
CA VAL A 59 -13.36 -14.43 -4.24
C VAL A 59 -13.32 -14.25 -2.72
N MET A 60 -13.40 -15.34 -1.95
CA MET A 60 -13.54 -15.26 -0.50
C MET A 60 -12.22 -14.95 0.21
N ILE A 61 -11.07 -15.40 -0.30
CA ILE A 61 -9.76 -15.08 0.29
C ILE A 61 -9.48 -13.56 0.31
N PRO A 62 -9.66 -12.81 -0.80
CA PRO A 62 -9.52 -11.36 -0.77
C PRO A 62 -10.49 -10.67 0.20
N VAL A 63 -11.72 -11.17 0.31
CA VAL A 63 -12.72 -10.64 1.23
C VAL A 63 -12.28 -10.84 2.68
N THR A 64 -11.74 -12.01 3.03
CA THR A 64 -11.21 -12.25 4.37
C THR A 64 -10.02 -11.36 4.70
N TYR A 65 -9.11 -11.13 3.74
CA TYR A 65 -8.03 -10.16 3.92
C TYR A 65 -8.57 -8.75 4.17
N MET A 66 -9.59 -8.32 3.42
CA MET A 66 -10.21 -7.02 3.62
C MET A 66 -10.83 -6.87 5.01
N ILE A 67 -11.51 -7.89 5.52
CA ILE A 67 -12.09 -7.89 6.87
C ILE A 67 -10.99 -7.71 7.92
N VAL A 68 -9.87 -8.42 7.78
CA VAL A 68 -8.72 -8.31 8.69
C VAL A 68 -8.15 -6.91 8.69
N SER A 69 -7.88 -6.35 7.50
CA SER A 69 -7.39 -4.98 7.33
C SER A 69 -8.34 -3.96 7.94
N MET A 70 -9.66 -4.17 7.83
CA MET A 70 -10.67 -3.32 8.46
C MET A 70 -10.59 -3.34 9.99
N VAL A 71 -10.42 -4.53 10.59
CA VAL A 71 -10.41 -4.72 12.05
C VAL A 71 -9.09 -4.28 12.68
N VAL A 72 -7.95 -4.65 12.08
CA VAL A 72 -6.61 -4.52 12.70
C VAL A 72 -5.98 -3.13 12.50
N PHE A 73 -6.16 -2.51 11.34
CA PHE A 73 -5.46 -1.26 10.97
C PHE A 73 -6.37 -0.03 11.02
N ARG A 74 -5.80 1.17 11.19
CA ARG A 74 -6.50 2.46 11.04
C ARG A 74 -6.25 3.02 9.63
N GLY A 75 -7.27 3.63 9.05
CA GLY A 75 -7.17 4.30 7.75
C GLY A 75 -8.47 4.26 6.95
N ASN A 76 -8.48 4.99 5.84
CA ASN A 76 -9.59 4.99 4.88
C ASN A 76 -9.77 3.61 4.28
N ILE A 77 -11.03 3.21 4.10
CA ILE A 77 -11.40 1.91 3.52
C ILE A 77 -10.78 1.71 2.12
N TRP A 78 -10.71 2.79 1.33
CA TRP A 78 -10.07 2.80 0.02
C TRP A 78 -8.58 2.46 0.07
N LYS A 79 -7.83 2.99 1.03
CA LYS A 79 -6.38 2.70 1.15
C LYS A 79 -6.13 1.26 1.53
N LYS A 80 -6.96 0.72 2.42
CA LYS A 80 -6.92 -0.70 2.81
C LYS A 80 -7.23 -1.61 1.63
N LEU A 81 -8.27 -1.28 0.87
CA LEU A 81 -8.64 -2.02 -0.34
C LEU A 81 -7.46 -2.08 -1.33
N VAL A 82 -6.80 -0.94 -1.56
CA VAL A 82 -5.64 -0.89 -2.46
C VAL A 82 -4.52 -1.82 -1.98
N ILE A 83 -4.14 -1.75 -0.70
CA ILE A 83 -3.05 -2.57 -0.15
C ILE A 83 -3.40 -4.06 -0.20
N VAL A 84 -4.63 -4.43 0.16
CA VAL A 84 -5.12 -5.82 0.09
C VAL A 84 -5.10 -6.33 -1.35
N CYS A 85 -5.55 -5.54 -2.33
CA CYS A 85 -5.50 -5.92 -3.74
C CYS A 85 -4.06 -6.13 -4.21
N CYS A 86 -3.13 -5.24 -3.84
CA CYS A 86 -1.73 -5.41 -4.22
C CYS A 86 -1.11 -6.64 -3.56
N TYR A 87 -1.38 -6.88 -2.27
CA TYR A 87 -0.94 -8.08 -1.57
C TYR A 87 -1.46 -9.35 -2.25
N TYR A 88 -2.74 -9.37 -2.61
CA TYR A 88 -3.36 -10.53 -3.26
C TYR A 88 -2.68 -10.87 -4.59
N VAL A 89 -2.32 -9.86 -5.38
CA VAL A 89 -1.55 -10.06 -6.63
C VAL A 89 -0.18 -10.65 -6.35
N LEU A 90 0.54 -10.13 -5.34
CA LEU A 90 1.85 -10.65 -4.97
C LEU A 90 1.80 -12.09 -4.46
N ALA A 91 0.67 -12.52 -3.89
CA ALA A 91 0.45 -13.89 -3.46
C ALA A 91 0.07 -14.84 -4.63
N ILE A 92 -0.74 -14.39 -5.59
CA ILE A 92 -1.16 -15.24 -6.72
C ILE A 92 -0.06 -15.43 -7.76
N ILE A 93 0.74 -14.40 -8.09
CA ILE A 93 1.71 -14.53 -9.19
C ILE A 93 2.72 -15.68 -8.94
N PRO A 94 3.29 -15.87 -7.72
CA PRO A 94 4.14 -17.02 -7.43
C PRO A 94 3.41 -18.37 -7.60
N GLU A 95 2.14 -18.46 -7.19
CA GLU A 95 1.32 -19.66 -7.37
C GLU A 95 1.09 -19.96 -8.85
N PHE A 96 0.78 -18.94 -9.64
CA PHE A 96 0.59 -19.04 -11.07
C PHE A 96 1.90 -19.40 -11.81
N LEU A 97 3.02 -18.77 -11.44
CA LEU A 97 4.34 -19.09 -11.98
C LEU A 97 4.70 -20.55 -11.72
N PHE A 98 4.47 -21.03 -10.51
CA PHE A 98 4.75 -22.42 -10.17
C PHE A 98 3.86 -23.39 -10.97
N ALA A 99 2.55 -23.12 -11.06
CA ALA A 99 1.63 -23.93 -11.86
C ALA A 99 2.01 -23.97 -13.35
N THR A 100 2.37 -22.83 -13.93
CA THR A 100 2.78 -22.75 -15.34
C THR A 100 4.11 -23.46 -15.59
N LEU A 101 5.09 -23.35 -14.68
CA LEU A 101 6.38 -24.04 -14.81
C LEU A 101 6.21 -25.56 -14.70
N THR A 102 5.45 -26.06 -13.73
CA THR A 102 5.23 -27.52 -13.58
C THR A 102 4.51 -28.11 -14.81
N ASN A 103 3.48 -27.43 -15.32
CA ASN A 103 2.79 -27.83 -16.56
C ASN A 103 3.69 -27.69 -17.79
N ALA A 104 4.49 -26.62 -17.87
CA ALA A 104 5.43 -26.38 -18.95
C ALA A 104 6.46 -27.50 -19.01
N TYR A 105 7.07 -27.90 -17.90
CA TYR A 105 8.20 -28.83 -17.91
C TYR A 105 7.86 -30.30 -18.15
N GLY A 106 6.59 -30.64 -18.41
CA GLY A 106 6.19 -32.01 -18.75
C GLY A 106 6.19 -32.95 -17.56
N VAL A 107 6.10 -32.42 -16.33
CA VAL A 107 5.69 -33.23 -15.17
C VAL A 107 4.19 -33.46 -15.35
N THR A 108 3.86 -34.59 -15.94
CA THR A 108 2.50 -35.01 -16.31
C THR A 108 1.51 -34.82 -15.16
N GLY A 109 0.41 -34.13 -15.44
CA GLY A 109 -0.83 -34.25 -14.65
C GLY A 109 -1.10 -33.10 -13.70
N ALA A 110 -1.69 -32.01 -14.20
CA ALA A 110 -2.57 -31.20 -13.37
C ALA A 110 -3.66 -32.14 -12.79
N SER A 111 -3.67 -32.28 -11.47
CA SER A 111 -4.44 -33.18 -10.57
C SER A 111 -3.70 -34.41 -9.99
N GLU A 112 -2.68 -34.98 -10.65
CA GLU A 112 -1.97 -36.19 -10.18
C GLU A 112 -0.43 -36.11 -10.17
N GLY A 113 0.18 -35.01 -10.64
CA GLY A 113 1.63 -34.88 -10.84
C GLY A 113 2.49 -34.63 -9.60
N PHE A 114 1.87 -34.51 -8.42
CA PHE A 114 2.58 -34.64 -7.15
C PHE A 114 2.23 -36.00 -6.56
N GLY A 115 3.13 -36.97 -6.75
CA GLY A 115 2.92 -38.35 -6.31
C GLY A 115 2.90 -38.51 -4.80
N THR A 116 3.39 -37.50 -4.06
CA THR A 116 3.40 -37.53 -2.59
C THR A 116 2.91 -36.22 -1.97
N GLU A 117 2.22 -36.33 -0.83
CA GLU A 117 1.81 -35.18 0.00
C GLU A 117 2.97 -34.24 0.37
N ILE A 118 4.20 -34.76 0.40
CA ILE A 118 5.43 -34.02 0.69
C ILE A 118 5.72 -32.98 -0.40
N GLU A 119 5.56 -33.34 -1.67
CA GLU A 119 5.89 -32.44 -2.77
C GLU A 119 4.88 -31.29 -2.91
N LYS A 120 3.58 -31.55 -2.68
CA LYS A 120 2.55 -30.49 -2.55
C LYS A 120 2.90 -29.52 -1.43
N THR A 121 3.35 -30.07 -0.29
CA THR A 121 3.74 -29.27 0.88
C THR A 121 4.99 -28.43 0.58
N LEU A 122 5.98 -29.00 -0.10
CA LEU A 122 7.21 -28.31 -0.50
C LEU A 122 6.91 -27.20 -1.51
N ALA A 123 6.03 -27.44 -2.48
CA ALA A 123 5.58 -26.44 -3.44
C ALA A 123 4.88 -25.26 -2.75
N LEU A 124 3.92 -25.53 -1.85
CA LEU A 124 3.22 -24.50 -1.08
C LEU A 124 4.18 -23.67 -0.23
N LEU A 125 5.16 -24.30 0.40
CA LEU A 125 6.21 -23.62 1.14
C LEU A 125 7.08 -22.75 0.21
N LEU A 126 7.46 -23.25 -0.96
CA LEU A 126 8.29 -22.52 -1.93
C LEU A 126 7.54 -21.29 -2.49
N MET A 127 6.25 -21.42 -2.80
CA MET A 127 5.41 -20.29 -3.22
C MET A 127 5.27 -19.25 -2.11
N SER A 128 5.09 -19.71 -0.86
CA SER A 128 4.98 -18.82 0.31
C SER A 128 6.31 -18.13 0.64
N THR A 129 7.45 -18.78 0.47
CA THR A 129 8.77 -18.16 0.66
C THR A 129 9.08 -17.14 -0.43
N MET A 130 8.68 -17.39 -1.68
CA MET A 130 8.75 -16.39 -2.75
C MET A 130 7.91 -15.15 -2.41
N THR A 131 6.67 -15.36 -1.98
CA THR A 131 5.78 -14.26 -1.53
C THR A 131 6.39 -13.47 -0.37
N PHE A 132 7.01 -14.16 0.60
CA PHE A 132 7.75 -13.52 1.69
C PHE A 132 8.91 -12.66 1.19
N LEU A 133 9.72 -13.15 0.26
CA LEU A 133 10.84 -12.40 -0.31
C LEU A 133 10.36 -11.13 -1.03
N PHE A 134 9.25 -11.21 -1.77
CA PHE A 134 8.67 -10.04 -2.44
C PHE A 134 8.15 -9.00 -1.46
N ILE A 135 7.46 -9.43 -0.41
CA ILE A 135 6.99 -8.52 0.64
C ILE A 135 8.18 -7.89 1.36
N LYS A 136 9.25 -8.65 1.65
CA LYS A 136 10.48 -8.08 2.20
C LYS A 136 11.16 -7.09 1.25
N CYS A 137 11.18 -7.37 -0.04
CA CYS A 137 11.71 -6.45 -1.06
C CYS A 137 10.90 -5.13 -1.07
N ILE A 138 9.57 -5.22 -1.12
CA ILE A 138 8.68 -4.05 -1.07
C ILE A 138 8.87 -3.31 0.26
N ASN A 139 8.94 -4.01 1.38
CA ASN A 139 9.13 -3.42 2.70
C ASN A 139 10.51 -2.78 2.89
N GLN A 140 11.55 -3.30 2.24
CA GLN A 140 12.88 -2.69 2.23
C GLN A 140 12.87 -1.38 1.44
N VAL A 141 12.12 -1.33 0.33
CA VAL A 141 11.98 -0.11 -0.48
C VAL A 141 11.06 0.90 0.18
N THR A 142 9.98 0.43 0.80
CA THR A 142 8.93 1.25 1.42
C THR A 142 9.38 1.68 2.81
N ARG A 143 9.91 2.90 2.95
CA ARG A 143 10.24 3.45 4.28
C ARG A 143 8.96 3.59 5.10
N LYS A 144 9.01 3.29 6.41
CA LYS A 144 7.90 3.54 7.34
C LYS A 144 7.47 5.01 7.26
N ARG A 145 6.36 5.29 6.59
CA ARG A 145 5.78 6.63 6.43
C ARG A 145 4.31 6.61 6.82
N ASN A 146 3.81 7.77 7.24
CA ASN A 146 2.41 7.94 7.59
C ASN A 146 1.58 8.25 6.33
N TYR A 147 1.29 7.23 5.54
CA TYR A 147 0.51 7.36 4.29
C TYR A 147 -0.95 7.82 4.48
N LEU A 148 -1.38 8.04 5.73
CA LEU A 148 -2.72 8.56 6.07
C LEU A 148 -3.00 9.95 5.48
N THR A 149 -2.00 10.82 5.35
CA THR A 149 -2.14 12.22 4.90
C THR A 149 -2.23 12.40 3.39
N ILE A 150 -2.07 11.31 2.64
CA ILE A 150 -2.04 11.31 1.17
C ILE A 150 -3.47 11.24 0.61
N GLU A 151 -3.68 11.91 -0.52
CA GLU A 151 -4.99 11.91 -1.18
C GLU A 151 -5.33 10.52 -1.72
N ASN A 152 -6.59 10.13 -1.63
CA ASN A 152 -7.05 8.81 -2.09
C ASN A 152 -6.83 8.62 -3.60
N LYS A 153 -6.89 9.69 -4.41
CA LYS A 153 -6.68 9.63 -5.87
C LYS A 153 -5.29 9.11 -6.25
N THR A 154 -4.27 9.51 -5.50
CA THR A 154 -2.89 9.05 -5.71
C THR A 154 -2.77 7.54 -5.45
N PHE A 155 -3.48 7.04 -4.44
CA PHE A 155 -3.56 5.61 -4.14
C PHE A 155 -4.30 4.81 -5.23
N THR A 156 -5.26 5.40 -5.94
CA THR A 156 -5.95 4.74 -7.05
C THR A 156 -5.01 4.43 -8.22
N VAL A 157 -4.00 5.28 -8.47
CA VAL A 157 -2.99 5.02 -9.51
C VAL A 157 -2.20 3.75 -9.22
N LEU A 158 -1.93 3.48 -7.93
CA LEU A 158 -1.25 2.26 -7.50
C LEU A 158 -2.09 1.00 -7.77
N LEU A 159 -3.42 1.11 -7.83
CA LEU A 159 -4.34 -0.02 -8.00
C LEU A 159 -4.47 -0.49 -9.45
N MET A 160 -4.25 0.40 -10.43
CA MET A 160 -4.46 0.10 -11.85
C MET A 160 -3.66 -1.12 -12.33
N LEU A 161 -2.39 -1.22 -11.91
CA LEU A 161 -1.50 -2.29 -12.34
C LEU A 161 -1.82 -3.66 -11.67
N PRO A 162 -2.01 -3.74 -10.34
CA PRO A 162 -2.53 -4.94 -9.69
C PRO A 162 -3.83 -5.44 -10.32
N THR A 163 -4.80 -4.55 -10.59
CA THR A 163 -6.07 -4.96 -11.21
C THR A 163 -5.89 -5.52 -12.62
N ALA A 164 -5.04 -4.88 -13.44
CA ALA A 164 -4.70 -5.40 -14.76
C ALA A 164 -4.03 -6.79 -14.67
N THR A 165 -3.17 -6.99 -13.68
CA THR A 165 -2.48 -8.26 -13.46
C THR A 165 -3.45 -9.39 -13.10
N ILE A 166 -4.42 -9.14 -12.21
CA ILE A 166 -5.46 -10.12 -11.87
C ILE A 166 -6.26 -10.51 -13.11
N ILE A 167 -6.67 -9.52 -13.91
CA ILE A 167 -7.46 -9.77 -15.13
C ILE A 167 -6.64 -10.59 -16.14
N ILE A 168 -5.37 -10.21 -16.39
CA ILE A 168 -4.50 -10.93 -17.33
C ILE A 168 -4.27 -12.38 -16.88
N LEU A 169 -3.93 -12.59 -15.61
CA LEU A 169 -3.71 -13.94 -15.07
C LEU A 169 -4.99 -14.78 -15.08
N GLY A 170 -6.13 -14.18 -14.72
CA GLY A 170 -7.43 -14.81 -14.81
C GLY A 170 -7.75 -15.23 -16.24
N CYS A 171 -7.54 -14.34 -17.21
CA CYS A 171 -7.72 -14.65 -18.63
C CYS A 171 -6.84 -15.82 -19.07
N VAL A 172 -5.56 -15.84 -18.71
CA VAL A 172 -4.66 -16.94 -19.09
C VAL A 172 -5.08 -18.27 -18.45
N PHE A 173 -5.50 -18.24 -17.18
CA PHE A 173 -5.94 -19.44 -16.47
C PHE A 173 -7.24 -20.03 -17.04
N TYR A 174 -8.24 -19.20 -17.33
CA TYR A 174 -9.54 -19.66 -17.83
C TYR A 174 -9.59 -19.90 -19.36
N SER A 175 -8.64 -19.35 -20.12
CA SER A 175 -8.62 -19.53 -21.58
C SER A 175 -8.07 -20.90 -22.03
N ASN A 176 -7.70 -21.79 -21.10
CA ASN A 176 -7.16 -23.14 -21.40
C ASN A 176 -6.09 -23.12 -22.50
N ILE A 177 -5.18 -22.13 -22.46
CA ILE A 177 -4.10 -22.02 -23.44
C ILE A 177 -3.23 -23.27 -23.31
N SER A 178 -3.06 -24.03 -24.40
CA SER A 178 -2.17 -25.18 -24.40
C SER A 178 -0.73 -24.70 -24.17
N PHE A 179 -0.07 -25.29 -23.16
CA PHE A 179 1.32 -25.01 -22.82
C PHE A 179 2.30 -25.75 -23.76
N GLU A 180 2.04 -25.66 -25.06
CA GLU A 180 2.84 -26.29 -26.11
C GLU A 180 3.63 -25.25 -26.91
N GLY A 181 4.81 -25.65 -27.41
CA GLY A 181 5.66 -24.80 -28.21
C GLY A 181 6.15 -23.54 -27.48
N MET A 182 5.96 -22.37 -28.09
CA MET A 182 6.47 -21.08 -27.59
C MET A 182 5.76 -20.60 -26.31
N ASN A 183 4.50 -21.01 -26.11
CA ASN A 183 3.69 -20.64 -24.93
C ASN A 183 4.30 -21.16 -23.62
N ARG A 184 4.99 -22.30 -23.68
CA ARG A 184 5.71 -22.93 -22.56
C ARG A 184 6.72 -22.01 -21.90
N VAL A 185 7.33 -21.10 -22.67
CA VAL A 185 8.34 -20.15 -22.19
C VAL A 185 7.75 -18.76 -22.04
N MET A 186 6.93 -18.31 -23.00
CA MET A 186 6.38 -16.94 -22.97
C MET A 186 5.45 -16.68 -21.79
N VAL A 187 4.62 -17.65 -21.39
CA VAL A 187 3.66 -17.43 -20.28
C VAL A 187 4.37 -17.26 -18.93
N PRO A 188 5.32 -18.14 -18.52
CA PRO A 188 6.10 -17.92 -17.30
C PRO A 188 6.97 -16.64 -17.35
N VAL A 189 7.57 -16.33 -18.49
CA VAL A 189 8.38 -15.10 -18.66
C VAL A 189 7.51 -13.85 -18.57
N GLY A 190 6.31 -13.87 -19.15
CA GLY A 190 5.35 -12.78 -19.02
C GLY A 190 4.88 -12.58 -17.57
N ALA A 191 4.58 -13.67 -16.86
CA ALA A 191 4.17 -13.60 -15.46
C ALA A 191 5.30 -13.10 -14.54
N SER A 192 6.57 -13.45 -14.81
CA SER A 192 7.70 -12.94 -14.03
C SER A 192 7.97 -11.45 -14.31
N LEU A 193 7.82 -10.99 -15.55
CA LEU A 193 7.84 -9.55 -15.89
C LEU A 193 6.69 -8.79 -15.23
N LEU A 194 5.48 -9.35 -15.21
CA LEU A 194 4.34 -8.75 -14.48
C LEU A 194 4.65 -8.64 -12.99
N LEU A 195 5.29 -9.65 -12.40
CA LEU A 195 5.72 -9.60 -11.01
C LEU A 195 6.72 -8.48 -10.75
N LEU A 196 7.77 -8.38 -11.57
CA LEU A 196 8.77 -7.31 -11.46
C LEU A 196 8.12 -5.93 -11.58
N THR A 197 7.17 -5.78 -12.51
CA THR A 197 6.44 -4.52 -12.70
C THR A 197 5.59 -4.18 -11.47
N ASN A 198 4.92 -5.17 -10.87
CA ASN A 198 4.14 -5.00 -9.64
C ASN A 198 4.99 -4.65 -8.42
N ILE A 199 6.26 -5.07 -8.35
CA ILE A 199 7.19 -4.62 -7.30
C ILE A 199 7.67 -3.20 -7.61
N PHE A 200 8.02 -2.94 -8.88
CA PHE A 200 8.54 -1.63 -9.29
C PHE A 200 7.53 -0.50 -9.07
N ILE A 201 6.22 -0.75 -9.25
CA ILE A 201 5.21 0.28 -9.01
C ILE A 201 5.18 0.73 -7.54
N PHE A 202 5.44 -0.15 -6.57
CA PHE A 202 5.58 0.24 -5.17
C PHE A 202 6.78 1.16 -4.95
N SER A 203 7.91 0.86 -5.60
CA SER A 203 9.11 1.69 -5.55
C SER A 203 8.88 3.08 -6.14
N VAL A 204 8.20 3.15 -7.28
CA VAL A 204 7.83 4.43 -7.92
C VAL A 204 6.82 5.18 -7.06
N PHE A 205 5.84 4.49 -6.50
CA PHE A 205 4.85 5.08 -5.62
C PHE A 205 5.49 5.68 -4.35
N ASP A 206 6.41 4.98 -3.70
CA ASP A 206 7.07 5.53 -2.51
C ASP A 206 7.89 6.79 -2.82
N ARG A 207 8.60 6.82 -3.97
CA ARG A 207 9.28 8.03 -4.45
C ARG A 207 8.31 9.16 -4.78
N PHE A 208 7.16 8.83 -5.36
CA PHE A 208 6.11 9.82 -5.65
C PHE A 208 5.55 10.43 -4.37
N VAL A 209 5.30 9.59 -3.36
CA VAL A 209 4.83 9.99 -2.03
C VAL A 209 5.82 10.95 -1.37
N GLU A 210 7.12 10.63 -1.41
CA GLU A 210 8.18 11.50 -0.88
C GLU A 210 8.14 12.90 -1.51
N LYS A 211 8.10 12.94 -2.85
CA LYS A 211 8.04 14.21 -3.58
C LYS A 211 6.76 14.98 -3.30
N SER A 212 5.63 14.29 -3.16
CA SER A 212 4.36 14.93 -2.78
C SER A 212 4.43 15.56 -1.39
N GLU A 213 5.07 14.89 -0.42
CA GLU A 213 5.27 15.46 0.93
C GLU A 213 6.22 16.66 0.93
N GLU A 214 7.31 16.60 0.16
CA GLU A 214 8.24 17.73 0.00
C GLU A 214 7.52 18.96 -0.57
N VAL A 215 6.73 18.79 -1.62
CA VAL A 215 5.94 19.88 -2.23
C VAL A 215 4.93 20.45 -1.23
N LYS A 216 4.19 19.61 -0.50
CA LYS A 216 3.25 20.08 0.52
C LYS A 216 3.93 20.87 1.65
N LYS A 217 5.15 20.47 2.05
CA LYS A 217 5.94 21.21 3.05
C LYS A 217 6.39 22.56 2.50
N MET A 218 6.84 22.59 1.25
CA MET A 218 7.26 23.82 0.57
C MET A 218 6.09 24.82 0.44
N ASP A 219 4.90 24.36 0.05
CA ASP A 219 3.71 25.21 -0.07
C ASP A 219 3.32 25.84 1.27
N ARG A 220 3.39 25.08 2.37
CA ARG A 220 3.12 25.60 3.73
C ARG A 220 4.14 26.65 4.15
N LEU A 221 5.42 26.42 3.86
CA LEU A 221 6.48 27.40 4.13
C LEU A 221 6.28 28.67 3.30
N TYR A 222 5.93 28.52 2.03
CA TYR A 222 5.65 29.64 1.14
C TYR A 222 4.45 30.48 1.62
N GLN A 223 3.35 29.82 2.03
CA GLN A 223 2.19 30.51 2.63
C GLN A 223 2.56 31.24 3.92
N LYS A 224 3.35 30.62 4.80
CA LYS A 224 3.82 31.25 6.04
C LYS A 224 4.68 32.49 5.75
N SER A 225 5.64 32.38 4.82
CA SER A 225 6.48 33.49 4.39
C SER A 225 5.64 34.65 3.84
N ARG A 226 4.63 34.36 3.01
CA ARG A 226 3.73 35.39 2.48
C ARG A 226 2.93 36.11 3.58
N ALA A 227 2.46 35.38 4.59
CA ALA A 227 1.76 35.97 5.73
C ALA A 227 2.67 36.86 6.60
N GLU A 228 3.93 36.44 6.81
CA GLU A 228 4.93 37.24 7.53
C GLU A 228 5.26 38.55 6.78
N ILE A 229 5.43 38.49 5.45
CA ILE A 229 5.67 39.69 4.63
C ILE A 229 4.47 40.66 4.71
N ALA A 230 3.24 40.14 4.62
CA ALA A 230 2.04 40.97 4.74
C ALA A 230 1.91 41.63 6.12
N ASN A 231 2.22 40.89 7.20
CA ASN A 231 2.23 41.44 8.55
C ASN A 231 3.31 42.51 8.74
N LEU A 232 4.52 42.31 8.19
CA LEU A 232 5.59 43.31 8.22
C LEU A 232 5.20 44.59 7.47
N GLN A 233 4.56 44.47 6.30
CA GLN A 233 4.05 45.63 5.55
C GLN A 233 2.99 46.39 6.35
N TYR A 234 2.08 45.68 7.01
CA TYR A 234 1.07 46.29 7.88
C TYR A 234 1.72 47.03 9.06
N MET A 235 2.67 46.40 9.76
CA MET A 235 3.40 47.04 10.87
C MET A 235 4.15 48.29 10.43
N ASN A 236 4.83 48.25 9.27
CA ASN A 236 5.52 49.42 8.73
C ASN A 236 4.55 50.56 8.43
N LYS A 237 3.39 50.26 7.83
CA LYS A 237 2.36 51.27 7.56
C LYS A 237 1.82 51.91 8.84
N VAL A 238 1.47 51.10 9.85
CA VAL A 238 1.02 51.61 11.15
C VAL A 238 2.09 52.49 11.81
N ASN A 239 3.36 52.12 11.68
CA ASN A 239 4.47 52.90 12.22
C ASN A 239 4.66 54.24 11.48
N GLU A 240 4.52 54.25 10.15
CA GLU A 240 4.54 55.48 9.35
C GLU A 240 3.37 56.41 9.73
N ASP A 241 2.16 55.88 9.85
CA ASP A 241 0.97 56.63 10.26
C ASP A 241 1.16 57.24 11.67
N ASN A 242 1.69 56.46 12.62
CA ASN A 242 2.02 56.95 13.97
C ASN A 242 3.09 58.05 13.94
N ARG A 243 4.12 57.90 13.09
CA ARG A 243 5.19 58.90 12.97
C ARG A 243 4.66 60.21 12.38
N ALA A 244 3.76 60.13 11.38
CA ALA A 244 3.08 61.29 10.82
C ALA A 244 2.22 61.99 11.88
N PHE A 245 1.42 61.23 12.63
CA PHE A 245 0.61 61.75 13.72
C PHE A 245 1.44 62.48 14.79
N LEU A 246 2.56 61.89 15.24
CA LEU A 246 3.47 62.51 16.19
C LEU A 246 4.12 63.79 15.64
N HIS A 247 4.48 63.80 14.35
CA HIS A 247 5.04 64.97 13.69
C HIS A 247 4.04 66.14 13.68
N ASP A 248 2.77 65.86 13.36
CA ASP A 248 1.73 66.87 13.35
C ASP A 248 1.45 67.43 14.75
N ILE A 249 1.38 66.57 15.77
CA ILE A 249 1.27 67.01 17.17
C ILE A 249 2.44 67.94 17.51
N ASN A 250 3.68 67.55 17.25
CA ASN A 250 4.84 68.37 17.58
C ASN A 250 4.82 69.73 16.86
N LYS A 251 4.30 69.77 15.62
CA LYS A 251 4.08 71.03 14.89
C LYS A 251 3.04 71.91 15.59
N PHE A 252 1.92 71.34 16.05
CA PHE A 252 0.91 72.05 16.85
C PHE A 252 1.49 72.56 18.17
N THR A 253 2.23 71.73 18.93
CA THR A 253 2.81 72.14 20.21
C THR A 253 3.78 73.31 20.04
N LYS A 254 4.61 73.29 18.99
CA LYS A 254 5.52 74.40 18.67
C LYS A 254 4.77 75.68 18.28
N THR A 255 3.70 75.58 17.48
CA THR A 255 2.91 76.76 17.11
C THR A 255 2.20 77.36 18.32
N SER A 256 1.61 76.54 19.20
CA SER A 256 0.99 77.00 20.45
C SER A 256 2.00 77.64 21.41
N HIS A 257 3.21 77.08 21.54
CA HIS A 257 4.28 77.71 22.33
C HIS A 257 4.75 79.05 21.75
N THR A 258 4.71 79.23 20.43
CA THR A 258 5.13 80.50 19.81
C THR A 258 4.05 81.59 19.97
N VAL A 259 2.78 81.22 19.96
CA VAL A 259 1.64 82.14 20.18
C VAL A 259 1.50 82.56 21.65
N SER A 260 1.95 81.73 22.60
CA SER A 260 1.91 82.05 24.04
C SER A 260 3.07 82.95 24.53
N VAL A 261 4.02 83.31 23.66
CA VAL A 261 5.22 84.12 23.99
C VAL A 261 5.17 85.51 23.29
N CYS A 262 4.08 85.81 22.57
CA CYS A 262 3.70 87.19 22.19
C CYS A 262 2.66 87.73 23.17
#